data_AF-W1NIM5-F1
#
_entry.id   AF-W1NIM5-F1
#
_cell.length_a   1.000
_cell.length_b   1.000
_cell.length_c   1.000
_cell.angle_alpha   90.00
_cell.angle_beta   90.00
_cell.angle_gamma   90.00
#
_symmetry.space_group_name_H-M   'P 1'
#
loop_
_entity.id
_entity.type
_entity.pdbx_description
1 polymer ?
#
loop_
_entity_poly.entity_id
_entity_poly.type
_entity_poly.pdbx_seq_one_letter_code
_entity_poly.pdbx_strand_id
1 'polypeptide(L)'
;MGAFLLRGAVRLFFSERWANFEAFLLREVSGLKGAVTLLLSEALLSGCSAGGLATFLHCDDLGKLLPRGAIVKCLSDAGFFLDA
;
A
#
# COMPACT_ATOMS: atom_id res chain seq x y z
N MET A 1 9.00 -7.18 0.18
CA MET A 1 7.58 -6.83 0.33
C MET A 1 7.15 -7.25 1.71
N GLY A 2 6.31 -6.48 2.39
CA GLY A 2 5.77 -6.86 3.70
C GLY A 2 4.68 -5.91 4.18
N ALA A 3 3.85 -6.39 5.10
CA ALA A 3 2.86 -5.61 5.82
C ALA A 3 3.17 -5.62 7.32
N PHE A 4 2.98 -4.49 7.98
CA PHE A 4 3.07 -4.40 9.43
C PHE A 4 1.81 -3.74 9.98
N LEU A 5 1.24 -4.37 11.01
CA LEU A 5 0.01 -3.89 11.65
C LEU A 5 0.33 -3.19 12.96
N LEU A 6 -0.04 -1.92 13.07
CA LEU A 6 0.20 -1.08 14.23
C LEU A 6 -1.13 -0.46 14.67
N ARG A 7 -1.76 -0.98 15.74
CA ARG A 7 -2.89 -0.35 16.44
C ARG A 7 -3.92 0.36 15.53
N GLY A 8 -4.52 -0.37 14.58
CA GLY A 8 -5.52 0.21 13.66
C GLY A 8 -4.92 0.93 12.45
N ALA A 9 -3.62 0.82 12.23
CA ALA A 9 -2.95 1.25 11.01
C ALA A 9 -2.22 0.08 10.33
N VAL A 10 -2.18 0.09 9.01
CA VAL A 10 -1.40 -0.88 8.21
C VAL A 10 -0.31 -0.16 7.44
N ARG A 11 0.92 -0.66 7.51
CA ARG A 11 2.03 -0.18 6.70
C ARG A 11 2.43 -1.24 5.70
N LEU A 12 2.29 -0.93 4.42
CA LEU A 12 2.66 -1.77 3.30
C LEU A 12 3.97 -1.27 2.69
N PHE A 13 4.91 -2.18 2.47
CA PHE A 13 6.21 -1.84 1.90
C PHE A 13 6.53 -2.69 0.66
N PHE A 14 6.86 -2.02 -0.43
CA PHE A 14 7.31 -2.60 -1.70
C PHE A 14 8.82 -2.42 -1.90
N SER A 15 9.49 -3.50 -2.29
CA SER A 15 10.91 -3.51 -2.64
C SER A 15 11.03 -4.08 -4.06
N GLU A 16 11.60 -3.28 -4.97
CA GLU A 16 12.06 -3.49 -6.37
C GLU A 16 11.47 -4.58 -7.28
N ARG A 17 10.41 -5.29 -6.87
CA ARG A 17 9.73 -6.32 -7.65
C ARG A 17 8.32 -5.85 -7.94
N TRP A 18 8.05 -5.63 -9.23
CA TRP A 18 6.79 -5.06 -9.72
C TRP A 18 5.71 -6.12 -9.97
N ALA A 19 6.12 -7.35 -10.28
CA ALA A 19 5.20 -8.42 -10.59
C ALA A 19 4.29 -8.71 -9.37
N ASN A 20 2.99 -8.55 -9.58
CA ASN A 20 1.90 -8.90 -8.66
C ASN A 20 1.54 -7.87 -7.58
N PHE A 21 1.59 -6.57 -7.89
CA PHE A 21 1.07 -5.53 -6.99
C PHE A 21 -0.35 -5.82 -6.49
N GLU A 22 -1.31 -6.10 -7.39
CA GLU A 22 -2.68 -6.40 -7.00
C GLU A 22 -2.79 -7.66 -6.14
N ALA A 23 -2.09 -8.75 -6.50
CA ALA A 23 -2.14 -9.98 -5.71
C ALA A 23 -1.51 -9.79 -4.32
N PHE A 24 -0.48 -8.95 -4.20
CA PHE A 24 0.11 -8.60 -2.92
C PHE A 24 -0.86 -7.76 -2.08
N LEU A 25 -1.44 -6.68 -2.64
CA LEU A 25 -2.45 -5.88 -1.93
C LEU A 25 -3.62 -6.74 -1.51
N LEU A 26 -4.18 -7.53 -2.42
CA LEU A 26 -5.27 -8.42 -2.09
C LEU A 26 -4.85 -9.43 -1.03
N ARG A 27 -3.66 -10.03 -1.08
CA ARG A 27 -3.20 -10.97 -0.02
C ARG A 27 -3.08 -10.28 1.34
N GLU A 28 -2.43 -9.12 1.40
CA GLU A 28 -2.20 -8.44 2.67
C GLU A 28 -3.50 -7.83 3.21
N VAL A 29 -4.26 -7.10 2.39
CA VAL A 29 -5.55 -6.49 2.77
C VAL A 29 -6.63 -7.55 2.99
N SER A 30 -6.66 -8.65 2.23
CA SER A 30 -7.56 -9.78 2.53
C SER A 30 -7.10 -10.58 3.75
N GLY A 31 -5.81 -10.59 4.08
CA GLY A 31 -5.29 -11.09 5.35
C GLY A 31 -5.78 -10.29 6.55
N LEU A 32 -6.21 -9.04 6.34
CA LEU A 32 -6.86 -8.20 7.34
C LEU A 32 -8.35 -8.52 7.54
N LYS A 33 -8.93 -9.50 6.81
CA LYS A 33 -10.36 -9.86 6.88
C LYS A 33 -10.78 -10.19 8.32
N GLY A 34 -11.42 -9.22 8.97
CA GLY A 34 -11.92 -9.30 10.35
C GLY A 34 -12.17 -7.90 10.94
N ALA A 35 -12.41 -7.82 12.26
CA ALA A 35 -12.66 -6.57 13.01
C ALA A 35 -11.58 -5.49 12.83
N VAL A 36 -10.39 -5.85 12.31
CA VAL A 36 -9.27 -4.95 12.03
C VAL A 36 -9.55 -4.01 10.86
N THR A 37 -10.25 -4.45 9.81
CA THR A 37 -10.58 -3.55 8.68
C THR A 37 -11.54 -2.44 9.13
N LEU A 38 -12.52 -2.74 10.01
CA LEU A 38 -13.47 -1.73 10.53
C LEU A 38 -12.81 -0.70 11.46
N LEU A 39 -11.71 -1.07 12.10
CA LEU A 39 -10.94 -0.19 12.98
C LEU A 39 -9.73 0.43 12.28
N LEU A 40 -9.55 0.17 10.98
CA LEU A 40 -8.41 0.66 10.23
C LEU A 40 -8.60 2.15 9.92
N SER A 41 -7.88 3.01 10.63
CA SER A 41 -7.96 4.46 10.47
C SER A 41 -6.88 5.02 9.54
N GLU A 42 -5.75 4.32 9.38
CA GLU A 42 -4.65 4.76 8.53
C GLU A 42 -4.01 3.61 7.76
N ALA A 43 -3.64 3.87 6.51
CA ALA A 43 -2.81 2.99 5.71
C ALA A 43 -1.66 3.77 5.08
N LEU A 44 -0.45 3.23 5.18
CA LEU A 44 0.74 3.79 4.55
C LEU A 44 1.29 2.82 3.51
N LEU A 45 1.23 3.19 2.24
CA LEU A 45 1.92 2.49 1.16
C LEU A 45 3.28 3.15 0.93
N SER A 46 4.36 2.38 0.90
CA SER A 46 5.69 2.92 0.64
C SER A 46 6.52 1.98 -0.22
N GLY A 47 7.43 2.53 -1.00
CA GLY A 47 8.38 1.75 -1.78
C GLY A 47 9.52 2.58 -2.33
N CYS A 48 10.60 1.90 -2.74
CA CYS A 48 11.82 2.50 -3.29
C CYS A 48 12.05 2.06 -4.75
N SER A 49 12.61 2.94 -5.59
CA SER A 49 12.95 2.66 -7.00
C SER A 49 11.71 2.18 -7.79
N ALA A 50 11.75 1.01 -8.44
CA ALA A 50 10.58 0.41 -9.09
C ALA A 50 9.38 0.20 -8.14
N GLY A 51 9.64 -0.02 -6.84
CA GLY A 51 8.59 -0.07 -5.82
C GLY A 51 8.02 1.31 -5.46
N GLY A 52 8.81 2.37 -5.62
CA GLY A 52 8.36 3.75 -5.47
C GLY A 52 7.41 4.16 -6.60
N LEU A 53 7.77 3.84 -7.85
CA LEU A 53 6.90 4.03 -9.00
C LEU A 53 5.58 3.25 -8.85
N ALA A 54 5.65 1.99 -8.39
CA ALA A 54 4.45 1.20 -8.10
C ALA A 54 3.57 1.84 -7.01
N THR A 55 4.19 2.40 -5.96
CA THR A 55 3.48 3.12 -4.89
C THR A 55 2.77 4.35 -5.43
N PHE A 56 3.40 5.09 -6.34
CA PHE A 56 2.80 6.25 -6.99
C PHE A 56 1.61 5.84 -7.87
N LEU A 57 1.78 4.83 -8.72
CA LEU A 57 0.75 4.38 -9.68
C LEU A 57 -0.49 3.78 -9.02
N HIS A 58 -0.33 3.15 -7.86
CA HIS A 58 -1.41 2.37 -7.23
C HIS A 58 -1.88 2.90 -5.87
N CYS A 59 -1.49 4.13 -5.53
CA CYS A 59 -1.92 4.74 -4.27
C CYS A 59 -3.46 4.78 -4.15
N ASP A 60 -4.16 5.15 -5.23
CA ASP A 60 -5.62 5.24 -5.25
C ASP A 60 -6.31 3.87 -5.17
N ASP A 61 -5.70 2.84 -5.74
CA ASP A 61 -6.24 1.48 -5.70
C ASP A 61 -6.27 0.94 -4.27
N LEU A 62 -5.25 1.26 -3.47
CA LEU A 62 -5.26 0.96 -2.04
C LEU A 62 -6.44 1.64 -1.33
N GLY A 63 -6.73 2.91 -1.64
CA GLY A 63 -7.87 3.63 -1.07
C GLY A 63 -9.22 2.99 -1.38
N LYS A 64 -9.39 2.40 -2.57
CA LYS A 64 -10.62 1.70 -2.95
C LYS A 64 -10.83 0.39 -2.19
N LEU A 65 -9.76 -0.22 -1.67
CA LEU A 65 -9.80 -1.48 -0.93
C LEU A 65 -10.07 -1.31 0.57
N LEU A 66 -10.03 -0.07 1.07
CA LEU A 66 -10.15 0.25 2.49
C LEU A 66 -11.55 0.82 2.84
N PRO A 67 -11.96 0.78 4.13
CA PRO A 67 -13.23 1.36 4.55
C PRO A 67 -13.32 2.86 4.26
N ARG A 68 -14.54 3.33 4.01
CA ARG A 68 -14.83 4.76 3.88
C ARG A 68 -14.45 5.47 5.19
N GLY A 69 -13.46 6.36 5.13
CA GLY A 69 -12.95 7.12 6.27
C GLY A 69 -11.52 6.78 6.68
N ALA A 70 -10.92 5.70 6.14
CA ALA A 70 -9.51 5.42 6.34
C ALA A 70 -8.64 6.47 5.62
N ILE A 71 -7.61 6.96 6.30
CA ILE A 71 -6.62 7.88 5.73
C ILE A 71 -5.55 7.06 5.00
N VAL A 72 -5.42 7.25 3.70
CA VAL A 72 -4.36 6.62 2.90
C VAL A 72 -3.23 7.61 2.66
N LYS A 73 -2.02 7.21 3.01
CA LYS A 73 -0.78 7.93 2.74
C LYS A 73 0.09 7.07 1.84
N CYS A 74 0.77 7.70 0.90
CA CYS A 74 1.69 7.02 -0.01
C CYS A 74 3.02 7.76 -0.05
N LEU A 75 4.12 7.00 0.01
CA LEU A 75 5.47 7.52 -0.06
C LEU A 75 6.25 6.79 -1.16
N SER A 76 6.46 7.50 -2.26
CA SER A 76 7.33 7.05 -3.35
C SER A 76 8.75 7.55 -3.11
N ASP A 77 9.67 6.64 -2.80
CA ASP A 77 11.10 6.90 -2.70
C ASP A 77 11.79 6.51 -4.02
N ALA A 78 12.59 7.41 -4.61
CA ALA A 78 13.27 7.22 -5.89
C ALA A 78 12.41 6.66 -7.05
N GLY A 79 11.09 6.92 -7.05
CA GLY A 79 10.13 6.35 -7.99
C GLY A 79 9.65 7.28 -9.12
N PHE A 80 10.23 8.47 -9.24
CA PHE A 80 9.88 9.45 -10.26
C PHE A 80 10.93 9.45 -11.38
N PHE A 81 10.49 9.21 -12.61
CA PHE A 81 11.36 9.11 -13.79
C PHE A 81 10.90 10.12 -14.84
N LEU A 82 11.87 10.76 -15.51
CA LEU A 82 11.63 11.62 -16.67
C LEU A 82 11.91 10.81 -17.94
N ASP A 83 10.98 10.85 -18.89
CA ASP A 83 11.23 10.35 -20.25
C ASP A 83 12.06 11.39 -21.00
N ALA A 84 13.16 10.96 -21.63
CA ALA A 84 14.18 11.84 -22.19
C ALA A 84 13.99 12.08 -23.69
#